data_AF-A0A7S3APH1-F1
#
_entry.id   AF-A0A7S3APH1-F1
#
_cell.length_a   1.000
_cell.length_b   1.000
_cell.length_c   1.000
_cell.angle_alpha   90.00
_cell.angle_beta   90.00
_cell.angle_gamma   90.00
#
_symmetry.space_group_name_H-M   'P 1'
#
loop_
_entity.id
_entity.type
_entity.pdbx_description
1 polymer ?
#
loop_
_entity_poly.entity_id
_entity_poly.type
_entity_poly.pdbx_seq_one_letter_code
_entity_poly.pdbx_strand_id
1 'polypeptide(L)'
;SGLTRVREWVRQRAAGKGGDGRSWQSGADLAVQIRKLVDALNAQDIPTPGSVIDAFNKELITRVVAELREAVSRVKLPMPSETLDARARDEVRIARLKISKQTFGADADTLAGQNGFETAIDGILK
;
A
#
# COMPACT_ATOMS: atom_id res chain seq x y z
N SER A 1 23.56 32.30 31.50
CA SER A 1 22.17 32.02 31.06
C SER A 1 22.20 30.82 30.11
N GLY A 2 21.35 29.81 30.34
CA GLY A 2 21.28 28.61 29.48
C GLY A 2 20.95 28.90 28.02
N LEU A 3 20.20 29.98 27.76
CA LEU A 3 19.89 30.48 26.41
C LEU A 3 21.12 30.91 25.62
N THR A 4 22.14 31.47 26.27
CA THR A 4 23.39 31.85 25.62
C THR A 4 24.14 30.62 25.13
N ARG A 5 24.17 29.55 25.95
CA ARG A 5 24.81 28.27 25.63
C ARG A 5 24.12 27.55 24.47
N VAL A 6 22.79 27.59 24.42
CA VAL A 6 22.00 27.02 23.32
C VAL A 6 22.25 27.79 22.02
N ARG A 7 22.26 29.13 22.06
CA ARG A 7 22.54 29.96 20.88
C ARG A 7 23.92 29.69 20.29
N GLU A 8 24.92 29.55 21.15
CA GLU A 8 26.30 29.28 20.74
C GLU A 8 26.46 27.87 20.16
N TRP A 9 25.78 26.89 20.77
CA TRP A 9 25.72 25.52 20.25
C TRP A 9 25.06 25.45 18.87
N VAL A 10 23.94 26.17 18.67
CA VAL A 10 23.26 26.24 17.36
C VAL A 10 24.15 26.92 16.33
N ARG A 11 24.82 28.03 16.66
CA ARG A 11 25.75 28.69 15.74
C ARG A 11 26.92 27.79 15.30
N GLN A 12 27.48 27.02 16.22
CA GLN A 12 28.61 26.13 15.92
C GLN A 12 28.21 24.90 15.09
N ARG A 13 26.95 24.43 15.22
CA ARG A 13 26.49 23.19 14.57
C ARG A 13 25.52 23.38 13.41
N ALA A 14 24.92 24.55 13.25
CA ALA A 14 24.13 24.90 12.08
C ALA A 14 25.07 25.19 10.90
N ALA A 15 25.78 24.15 10.44
CA ALA A 15 26.31 24.16 9.09
C ALA A 15 25.12 24.39 8.15
N GLY A 16 25.23 25.35 7.22
CA GLY A 16 24.19 25.62 6.24
C GLY A 16 23.86 24.33 5.49
N LYS A 17 22.80 23.63 5.92
CA LYS A 17 22.39 22.37 5.31
C LYS A 17 21.65 22.72 4.04
N GLY A 18 22.27 22.48 2.90
CA GLY A 18 21.54 22.25 1.67
C GLY A 18 21.79 20.84 1.14
N GLY A 19 20.97 20.45 0.18
CA GLY A 19 21.10 19.15 -0.49
C GLY A 19 22.41 19.07 -1.27
N ASP A 20 22.98 17.86 -1.35
CA ASP A 20 24.12 17.54 -2.20
C ASP A 20 25.46 18.22 -1.80
N GLY A 21 25.63 18.51 -0.50
CA GLY A 21 26.86 19.09 0.05
C GLY A 21 27.01 20.60 -0.16
N ARG A 22 25.99 21.29 -0.71
CA ARG A 22 25.97 22.75 -0.86
C ARG A 22 25.14 23.40 0.24
N SER A 23 25.55 24.56 0.74
CA SER A 23 24.71 25.38 1.62
C SER A 23 23.61 26.08 0.82
N TRP A 24 22.37 26.11 1.34
CA TRP A 24 21.32 26.95 0.76
C TRP A 24 21.74 28.42 0.86
N GLN A 25 21.90 29.08 -0.28
CA GLN A 25 22.46 30.43 -0.36
C GLN A 25 21.40 31.52 -0.14
N SER A 26 20.11 31.20 -0.34
CA SER A 26 19.00 32.12 -0.16
C SER A 26 17.70 31.44 0.28
N GLY A 27 16.75 32.24 0.79
CA GLY A 27 15.39 31.77 1.07
C GLY A 27 14.61 31.35 -0.19
N ALA A 28 14.98 31.88 -1.37
CA ALA A 28 14.40 31.46 -2.64
C ALA A 28 14.82 30.03 -3.00
N ASP A 29 16.08 29.66 -2.75
CA ASP A 29 16.56 28.29 -2.96
C ASP A 29 15.79 27.28 -2.11
N LEU A 30 15.52 27.64 -0.85
CA LEU A 30 14.70 26.84 0.05
C LEU A 30 13.26 26.69 -0.47
N ALA A 31 12.64 27.78 -0.91
CA ALA A 31 11.27 27.74 -1.46
C ALA A 31 11.17 26.82 -2.68
N VAL A 32 12.18 26.82 -3.56
CA VAL A 32 12.24 25.92 -4.72
C VAL A 32 12.34 24.46 -4.29
N GLN A 33 13.13 24.14 -3.26
CA GLN A 33 13.25 22.77 -2.76
C GLN A 33 11.98 22.28 -2.05
N ILE A 34 11.34 23.15 -1.26
CA ILE A 34 10.04 22.84 -0.65
C ILE A 34 9.01 22.55 -1.73
N ARG A 35 8.97 23.35 -2.80
CA ARG A 35 8.05 23.14 -3.92
C ARG A 35 8.30 21.80 -4.61
N LYS A 36 9.56 21.47 -4.91
CA LYS A 36 9.93 20.16 -5.47
C LYS A 36 9.51 18.99 -4.58
N LEU A 37 9.66 19.12 -3.26
CA LEU A 37 9.24 18.11 -2.31
C LEU A 37 7.71 17.96 -2.30
N VAL A 38 6.97 19.07 -2.28
CA VAL A 38 5.50 19.06 -2.34
C VAL A 38 5.01 18.47 -3.66
N ASP A 39 5.64 18.82 -4.78
CA ASP A 39 5.29 18.28 -6.10
C ASP A 39 5.57 16.76 -6.15
N ALA A 40 6.69 16.29 -5.60
CA ALA A 40 7.01 14.86 -5.52
C ALA A 40 6.07 14.09 -4.58
N LEU A 41 5.66 14.70 -3.46
CA LEU A 41 4.66 14.14 -2.56
C LEU A 41 3.28 14.05 -3.24
N ASN A 42 2.89 15.10 -3.96
CA ASN A 42 1.64 15.14 -4.71
C ASN A 42 1.64 14.16 -5.89
N ALA A 43 2.80 13.94 -6.52
CA ALA A 43 2.98 12.99 -7.60
C ALA A 43 3.06 11.52 -7.13
N GLN A 44 3.03 11.26 -5.82
CA GLN A 44 3.30 9.92 -5.24
C GLN A 44 4.66 9.33 -5.64
N ASP A 45 5.61 10.17 -6.09
CA ASP A 45 6.95 9.76 -6.53
C ASP A 45 7.85 9.35 -5.36
N ILE A 46 7.47 9.72 -4.13
CA ILE A 46 8.13 9.27 -2.91
C ILE A 46 7.31 8.11 -2.34
N PRO A 47 7.87 6.90 -2.22
CA PRO A 47 7.22 5.80 -1.54
C PRO A 47 6.93 6.25 -0.10
N THR A 48 5.65 6.47 0.20
CA THR A 48 5.22 6.67 1.57
C THR A 48 5.07 5.29 2.22
N PRO A 49 5.17 5.18 3.56
CA PRO A 49 4.86 3.92 4.23
C PRO A 49 3.47 3.37 3.84
N GLY A 50 2.49 4.25 3.58
CA GLY A 50 1.18 3.89 3.04
C GLY A 50 1.25 3.27 1.65
N SER A 51 2.00 3.84 0.71
CA SER A 51 2.11 3.29 -0.65
C SER A 51 2.79 1.92 -0.69
N VAL A 52 3.67 1.62 0.26
CA VAL A 52 4.29 0.29 0.39
C VAL A 52 3.28 -0.74 0.90
N ILE A 53 2.47 -0.36 1.90
CA ILE A 53 1.40 -1.22 2.43
C ILE A 53 0.36 -1.50 1.34
N ASP A 54 -0.03 -0.47 0.59
CA ASP A 54 -1.00 -0.60 -0.51
C ASP A 54 -0.48 -1.50 -1.63
N ALA A 55 0.79 -1.37 -2.00
CA ALA A 55 1.43 -2.24 -2.99
C ALA A 55 1.44 -3.71 -2.52
N PHE A 56 1.78 -3.95 -1.25
CA PHE A 56 1.78 -5.30 -0.68
C PHE A 56 0.37 -5.90 -0.64
N ASN A 57 -0.62 -5.12 -0.18
CA ASN A 57 -2.01 -5.57 -0.12
C ASN A 57 -2.58 -5.85 -1.53
N LYS A 58 -2.21 -5.05 -2.54
CA LYS A 58 -2.58 -5.30 -3.95
C LYS A 58 -1.96 -6.57 -4.50
N GLU A 59 -0.69 -6.84 -4.20
CA GLU A 59 -0.02 -8.07 -4.59
C GLU A 59 -0.65 -9.30 -3.92
N LEU A 60 -0.97 -9.19 -2.62
CA LEU A 60 -1.68 -10.22 -1.87
C LEU A 60 -3.03 -10.56 -2.51
N ILE A 61 -3.85 -9.55 -2.81
CA ILE A 61 -5.16 -9.76 -3.46
C ILE A 61 -4.97 -10.47 -4.81
N THR A 62 -4.01 -10.01 -5.62
CA THR A 62 -3.73 -10.61 -6.93
C THR A 62 -3.38 -12.09 -6.82
N ARG A 63 -2.53 -12.45 -5.85
CA ARG A 63 -2.13 -13.84 -5.58
C ARG A 63 -3.31 -14.70 -5.13
N VAL A 64 -4.09 -14.21 -4.17
CA VAL A 64 -5.23 -14.96 -3.61
C VAL A 64 -6.31 -15.19 -4.68
N VAL A 65 -6.56 -14.22 -5.55
CA VAL A 65 -7.49 -14.36 -6.68
C VAL A 65 -6.99 -15.42 -7.68
N ALA A 66 -5.69 -15.44 -7.97
CA ALA A 66 -5.10 -16.46 -8.84
C ALA A 66 -5.27 -17.88 -8.24
N GLU A 67 -5.02 -18.02 -6.93
CA GLU A 67 -5.23 -19.28 -6.21
C GLU A 67 -6.70 -19.72 -6.22
N LEU A 68 -7.63 -18.79 -6.02
CA LEU A 68 -9.08 -19.05 -6.10
C LEU A 68 -9.45 -19.56 -7.50
N ARG A 69 -8.96 -18.89 -8.56
CA ARG A 69 -9.21 -19.31 -9.94
C ARG A 69 -8.68 -20.71 -10.22
N GLU A 70 -7.48 -21.02 -9.74
CA GLU A 70 -6.95 -22.38 -9.84
C GLU A 70 -7.82 -23.40 -9.09
N ALA A 71 -8.23 -23.09 -7.85
CA ALA A 71 -9.05 -23.98 -7.05
C ALA A 71 -10.39 -24.31 -7.74
N VAL A 72 -11.05 -23.29 -8.29
CA VAL A 72 -12.31 -23.46 -9.05
C VAL A 72 -12.05 -24.23 -10.35
N SER A 73 -10.94 -23.99 -11.06
CA SER A 73 -10.63 -24.70 -12.31
C SER A 73 -10.36 -26.20 -12.14
N ARG A 74 -9.96 -26.64 -10.94
CA ARG A 74 -9.69 -28.06 -10.63
C ARG A 74 -10.95 -28.87 -10.35
N VAL A 75 -12.10 -28.21 -10.26
CA VAL A 75 -13.40 -28.87 -10.05
C VAL A 75 -13.74 -29.70 -11.29
N LYS A 76 -13.90 -31.01 -11.09
CA LYS A 76 -14.29 -31.92 -12.18
C LYS A 76 -15.78 -31.79 -12.46
N LEU A 77 -16.10 -31.34 -13.66
CA LEU A 77 -17.46 -31.29 -14.20
C LEU A 77 -17.77 -32.59 -14.98
N PRO A 78 -19.05 -33.01 -15.08
CA PRO A 78 -20.25 -32.37 -14.56
C PRO A 78 -20.49 -32.68 -13.07
N MET A 79 -21.01 -31.69 -12.35
CA MET A 79 -21.48 -31.85 -10.97
C MET A 79 -22.81 -31.12 -10.77
N PRO A 80 -23.61 -31.46 -9.75
CA PRO A 80 -24.85 -30.75 -9.45
C PRO A 80 -24.58 -29.26 -9.16
N SER A 81 -25.43 -28.37 -9.65
CA SER A 81 -25.29 -26.92 -9.49
C SER A 81 -25.21 -26.50 -8.03
N GLU A 82 -26.04 -27.09 -7.16
CA GLU A 82 -26.02 -26.81 -5.72
C GLU A 82 -24.67 -27.16 -5.07
N THR A 83 -24.03 -28.25 -5.52
CA THR A 83 -22.70 -28.66 -5.05
C THR A 83 -21.61 -27.76 -5.60
N LEU A 84 -21.76 -27.28 -6.85
CA LEU A 84 -20.84 -26.31 -7.46
C LEU A 84 -20.90 -24.97 -6.71
N ASP A 85 -22.11 -24.47 -6.41
CA ASP A 85 -22.33 -23.23 -5.67
C ASP A 85 -21.77 -23.31 -4.25
N ALA A 86 -22.04 -24.43 -3.55
CA ALA A 86 -21.51 -24.65 -2.21
C ALA A 86 -19.97 -24.68 -2.22
N ARG A 87 -19.35 -25.33 -3.23
CA ARG A 87 -17.90 -25.38 -3.38
C ARG A 87 -17.31 -24.00 -3.69
N ALA A 88 -17.91 -23.27 -4.62
CA ALA A 88 -17.48 -21.92 -4.97
C ALA A 88 -17.51 -20.97 -3.77
N ARG A 89 -18.59 -21.02 -2.96
CA ARG A 89 -18.69 -20.25 -1.72
C ARG A 89 -17.61 -20.62 -0.70
N ASP A 90 -17.28 -21.90 -0.57
CA ASP A 90 -16.24 -22.35 0.36
C ASP A 90 -14.85 -21.86 -0.06
N GLU A 91 -14.52 -21.94 -1.35
CA GLU A 91 -13.25 -21.42 -1.88
C GLU A 91 -13.15 -19.89 -1.73
N VAL A 92 -14.24 -19.16 -1.96
CA VAL A 92 -14.31 -17.70 -1.69
C VAL A 92 -14.11 -17.40 -0.20
N ARG A 93 -14.72 -18.18 0.69
CA ARG A 93 -14.54 -18.04 2.14
C ARG A 93 -13.08 -18.28 2.54
N ILE A 94 -12.42 -19.28 1.96
CA ILE A 94 -10.99 -19.56 2.19
C ILE A 94 -10.12 -18.40 1.68
N ALA A 95 -10.41 -17.85 0.50
CA ALA A 95 -9.72 -16.68 -0.03
C ALA A 95 -9.87 -15.45 0.88
N ARG A 96 -11.08 -15.15 1.38
CA ARG A 96 -11.32 -14.07 2.35
C ARG A 96 -10.51 -14.26 3.63
N LEU A 97 -10.46 -15.48 4.16
CA LEU A 97 -9.66 -15.80 5.35
C LEU A 97 -8.15 -15.62 5.12
N LYS A 98 -7.64 -15.93 3.91
CA LYS A 98 -6.22 -15.71 3.57
C LYS A 98 -5.89 -14.22 3.52
N ILE A 99 -6.73 -13.41 2.89
CA ILE A 99 -6.57 -11.95 2.85
C ILE A 99 -6.57 -11.40 4.28
N SER A 100 -7.55 -11.81 5.09
CA SER A 100 -7.66 -11.38 6.49
C SER A 100 -6.40 -11.63 7.32
N LYS A 101 -5.75 -12.79 7.13
CA LYS A 101 -4.56 -13.17 7.90
C LYS A 101 -3.26 -12.53 7.40
N GLN A 102 -3.19 -12.16 6.13
CA GLN A 102 -1.94 -11.74 5.48
C GLN A 102 -1.89 -10.25 5.16
N THR A 103 -2.99 -9.52 5.40
CA THR A 103 -3.06 -8.07 5.20
C THR A 103 -2.22 -7.32 6.23
N PHE A 104 -1.59 -6.23 5.80
CA PHE A 104 -0.95 -5.28 6.70
C PHE A 104 -1.77 -4.00 6.84
N GLY A 105 -2.01 -3.57 8.08
CA GLY A 105 -2.50 -2.23 8.43
C GLY A 105 -3.92 -1.86 7.98
N ALA A 106 -4.62 -2.74 7.28
CA ALA A 106 -6.01 -2.57 6.85
C ALA A 106 -6.88 -3.73 7.39
N ASP A 107 -8.14 -3.43 7.70
CA ASP A 107 -9.08 -4.48 8.10
C ASP A 107 -9.43 -5.34 6.88
N ALA A 108 -9.54 -6.65 7.11
CA ALA A 108 -9.86 -7.65 6.08
C ALA A 108 -11.12 -7.28 5.27
N ASP A 109 -12.12 -6.73 5.94
CA ASP A 109 -13.38 -6.30 5.32
C ASP A 109 -13.21 -5.05 4.46
N THR A 110 -12.23 -4.19 4.77
CA THR A 110 -11.92 -3.00 3.97
C THR A 110 -11.26 -3.41 2.66
N LEU A 111 -10.35 -4.38 2.66
CA LEU A 111 -9.70 -4.87 1.44
C LEU A 111 -10.55 -5.85 0.65
N ALA A 112 -11.35 -6.68 1.32
CA ALA A 112 -12.34 -7.52 0.66
C ALA A 112 -13.43 -6.66 0.01
N GLY A 113 -13.84 -5.56 0.66
CA GLY A 113 -14.79 -4.59 0.13
C GLY A 113 -14.21 -3.60 -0.88
N GLN A 114 -12.89 -3.57 -1.10
CA GLN A 114 -12.33 -2.80 -2.21
C GLN A 114 -12.79 -3.42 -3.53
N ASN A 115 -13.31 -2.56 -4.41
CA ASN A 115 -13.90 -2.93 -5.70
C ASN A 115 -13.08 -3.94 -6.51
N GLY A 116 -11.76 -4.01 -6.34
CA GLY A 116 -10.91 -4.97 -7.03
C GLY A 116 -11.15 -6.45 -6.67
N PHE A 117 -11.46 -6.77 -5.40
CA PHE A 117 -11.63 -8.17 -4.97
C PHE A 117 -13.03 -8.70 -5.29
N GLU A 118 -14.09 -7.96 -4.96
CA GLU A 118 -15.46 -8.36 -5.32
C GLU A 118 -15.65 -8.40 -6.85
N THR A 119 -15.08 -7.44 -7.61
CA THR A 119 -15.13 -7.50 -9.08
C THR A 119 -14.38 -8.72 -9.63
N ALA A 120 -13.25 -9.09 -9.00
CA ALA A 120 -12.50 -10.28 -9.41
C ALA A 120 -13.24 -11.58 -9.08
N ILE A 121 -13.92 -11.67 -7.93
CA ILE A 121 -14.77 -12.80 -7.57
C ILE A 121 -15.96 -12.89 -8.53
N ASP A 122 -16.67 -11.79 -8.77
CA ASP A 122 -17.80 -11.75 -9.69
C ASP A 122 -17.39 -12.18 -11.11
N GLY A 123 -16.18 -11.85 -11.55
CA GLY A 123 -15.63 -12.31 -12.83
C GLY A 123 -15.23 -13.78 -12.86
N ILE A 124 -15.00 -14.42 -11.71
CA ILE A 124 -14.69 -15.85 -11.59
C ILE A 124 -15.97 -16.69 -11.48
N LEU A 125 -17.01 -16.13 -10.86
CA LEU A 125 -18.27 -16.84 -10.58
C LEU A 125 -19.35 -16.68 -11.67
N LYS A 126 -19.15 -15.80 -12.65
CA LYS A 126 -19.99 -15.66 -13.85
C LYS A 126 -19.49 -16.55 -14.99
#